data_AF-A0A969JG65-F1
#
_entry.id   AF-A0A969JG65-F1
#
_cell.length_a   1.000
_cell.length_b   1.000
_cell.length_c   1.000
_cell.angle_alpha   90.00
_cell.angle_beta   90.00
_cell.angle_gamma   90.00
#
_symmetry.space_group_name_H-M   'P 1'
#
loop_
_entity.id
_entity.type
_entity.pdbx_description
1 polymer ?
#
loop_
_entity_poly.entity_id
_entity_poly.type
_entity_poly.pdbx_seq_one_letter_code
_entity_poly.pdbx_strand_id
1 'polypeptide(L)'
;MTFKTDDYPTEWKEIAGFDQKGLPKSALEKVVALHKKAMAENNPAQIVKTLIYRARYTTQMEEEGFVKAINTLENEEKTASFPTKSVLQSMLAEMYAGYLENNVWRFRNRTTTVNFRQEDIGTWDIERINNESARFYRLSLSDERIKQVPLKTFNAVTLANENGENTEGVKLRSTLFDFLAHRAFDFLLTKNRICRSPPTNLNWIRKTFFLKPRNSSI
;
A
#
# COMPACT_ATOMS: atom_id res chain seq x y z
N MET A 1 5.05 23.42 4.99
CA MET A 1 6.03 22.30 4.99
C MET A 1 6.44 22.05 3.55
N THR A 2 7.74 21.95 3.27
CA THR A 2 8.26 21.72 1.92
C THR A 2 8.85 20.31 1.89
N PHE A 3 8.28 19.43 1.09
CA PHE A 3 8.76 18.06 0.89
C PHE A 3 9.61 17.98 -0.38
N LYS A 4 10.58 17.06 -0.41
CA LYS A 4 11.34 16.81 -1.64
C LYS A 4 10.42 16.13 -2.67
N THR A 5 10.54 16.51 -3.93
CA THR A 5 9.73 16.02 -5.05
C THR A 5 10.58 15.39 -6.16
N ASP A 6 11.82 15.00 -5.86
CA ASP A 6 12.69 14.31 -6.81
C ASP A 6 12.13 12.93 -7.12
N ASP A 7 12.13 12.56 -8.39
CA ASP A 7 11.54 11.33 -8.88
C ASP A 7 12.55 10.20 -9.09
N TYR A 8 13.85 10.42 -8.87
CA TYR A 8 14.93 9.42 -8.99
C TYR A 8 14.88 8.60 -10.30
N PRO A 9 14.80 9.25 -11.48
CA PRO A 9 14.57 8.55 -12.75
C PRO A 9 15.67 7.52 -13.08
N THR A 10 16.91 7.78 -12.67
CA THR A 10 18.05 6.87 -12.89
C THR A 10 17.87 5.59 -12.10
N GLU A 11 17.56 5.68 -10.80
CA GLU A 11 17.36 4.55 -9.92
C GLU A 11 16.14 3.73 -10.34
N TRP A 12 15.03 4.39 -10.72
CA TRP A 12 13.86 3.68 -11.22
C TRP A 12 14.10 3.00 -12.57
N LYS A 13 14.93 3.58 -13.45
CA LYS A 13 15.33 2.93 -14.70
C LYS A 13 16.16 1.68 -14.43
N GLU A 14 17.05 1.71 -13.45
CA GLU A 14 17.83 0.54 -13.04
C GLU A 14 16.92 -0.56 -12.46
N ILE A 15 16.01 -0.21 -11.54
CA ILE A 15 15.01 -1.14 -10.97
C ILE A 15 14.16 -1.78 -12.08
N ALA A 16 13.67 -0.97 -13.02
CA ALA A 16 12.91 -1.47 -14.17
C ALA A 16 13.72 -2.40 -15.08
N GLY A 17 15.03 -2.14 -15.23
CA GLY A 17 15.94 -3.02 -15.97
C GLY A 17 16.08 -4.40 -15.33
N PHE A 18 16.14 -4.50 -14.00
CA PHE A 18 16.13 -5.80 -13.31
C PHE A 18 14.78 -6.51 -13.42
N ASP A 19 13.67 -5.76 -13.33
CA ASP A 19 12.32 -6.30 -13.52
C ASP A 19 12.13 -6.94 -14.89
N GLN A 20 12.56 -6.25 -15.95
CA GLN A 20 12.45 -6.74 -17.33
C GLN A 20 13.25 -8.02 -17.56
N LYS A 21 14.39 -8.17 -16.85
CA LYS A 21 15.23 -9.37 -16.89
C LYS A 21 14.72 -10.50 -15.99
N GLY A 22 13.62 -10.31 -15.26
CA GLY A 22 13.10 -11.31 -14.33
C GLY A 22 14.00 -11.53 -13.12
N LEU A 23 14.70 -10.48 -12.65
CA LEU A 23 15.63 -10.52 -11.52
C LEU A 23 15.04 -9.79 -10.29
N PRO A 24 13.96 -10.31 -9.66
CA PRO A 24 13.25 -9.60 -8.60
C PRO A 24 14.09 -9.40 -7.34
N LYS A 25 15.08 -10.29 -7.07
CA LYS A 25 16.01 -10.12 -5.95
C LYS A 25 16.89 -8.87 -6.11
N SER A 26 17.49 -8.70 -7.29
CA SER A 26 18.32 -7.52 -7.60
C SER A 26 17.50 -6.25 -7.65
N ALA A 27 16.26 -6.32 -8.18
CA ALA A 27 15.33 -5.19 -8.15
C ALA A 27 14.97 -4.78 -6.71
N LEU A 28 14.72 -5.76 -5.83
CA LEU A 28 14.44 -5.53 -4.40
C LEU A 28 15.61 -4.85 -3.68
N GLU A 29 16.85 -5.31 -3.91
CA GLU A 29 18.05 -4.68 -3.32
C GLU A 29 18.15 -3.20 -3.70
N LYS A 30 17.89 -2.87 -4.98
CA LYS A 30 17.89 -1.48 -5.46
C LYS A 30 16.74 -0.66 -4.88
N VAL A 31 15.56 -1.24 -4.73
CA VAL A 31 14.43 -0.58 -4.06
C VAL A 31 14.73 -0.27 -2.60
N VAL A 32 15.36 -1.19 -1.85
CA VAL A 32 15.75 -0.96 -0.45
C VAL A 32 16.79 0.15 -0.35
N ALA A 33 17.76 0.21 -1.26
CA ALA A 33 18.73 1.31 -1.32
C ALA A 33 18.05 2.67 -1.59
N LEU A 34 17.15 2.70 -2.58
CA LEU A 34 16.39 3.91 -2.91
C LEU A 34 15.48 4.35 -1.76
N HIS A 35 14.88 3.42 -1.04
CA HIS A 35 14.05 3.70 0.13
C HIS A 35 14.84 4.44 1.22
N LYS A 36 16.04 3.95 1.56
CA LYS A 36 16.92 4.61 2.54
C LYS A 36 17.29 6.03 2.11
N LYS A 37 17.59 6.22 0.82
CA LYS A 37 17.86 7.55 0.26
C LYS A 37 16.64 8.48 0.36
N ALA A 38 15.46 8.00 -0.02
CA ALA A 38 14.22 8.77 0.05
C ALA A 38 13.85 9.16 1.50
N MET A 39 14.12 8.28 2.48
CA MET A 39 13.99 8.57 3.91
C MET A 39 14.94 9.68 4.35
N ALA A 40 16.24 9.57 4.01
CA ALA A 40 17.25 10.58 4.36
C ALA A 40 16.95 11.95 3.74
N GLU A 41 16.34 11.97 2.56
CA GLU A 41 16.00 13.19 1.84
C GLU A 41 14.57 13.69 2.11
N ASN A 42 13.83 13.04 3.03
CA ASN A 42 12.45 13.37 3.40
C ASN A 42 11.51 13.51 2.17
N ASN A 43 11.51 12.49 1.32
CA ASN A 43 10.70 12.40 0.11
C ASN A 43 9.51 11.44 0.32
N PRO A 44 8.36 11.92 0.84
CA PRO A 44 7.24 11.06 1.24
C PRO A 44 6.67 10.23 0.07
N ALA A 45 6.61 10.79 -1.13
CA ALA A 45 6.09 10.09 -2.31
C ALA A 45 6.95 8.86 -2.65
N GLN A 46 8.27 9.04 -2.64
CA GLN A 46 9.21 7.99 -3.00
C GLN A 46 9.41 6.98 -1.87
N ILE A 47 9.28 7.39 -0.60
CA ILE A 47 9.20 6.47 0.54
C ILE A 47 8.02 5.52 0.36
N VAL A 48 6.83 6.03 0.07
CA VAL A 48 5.64 5.19 -0.17
C VAL A 48 5.86 4.31 -1.41
N LYS A 49 6.33 4.87 -2.52
CA LYS A 49 6.53 4.13 -3.78
C LYS A 49 7.49 2.96 -3.61
N THR A 50 8.60 3.17 -2.92
CA THR A 50 9.59 2.12 -2.66
C THR A 50 9.02 1.01 -1.77
N LEU A 51 8.19 1.34 -0.76
CA LEU A 51 7.51 0.33 0.07
C LEU A 51 6.51 -0.50 -0.72
N ILE A 52 5.77 0.12 -1.64
CA ILE A 52 4.85 -0.58 -2.55
C ILE A 52 5.62 -1.59 -3.42
N TYR A 53 6.75 -1.19 -3.99
CA TYR A 53 7.59 -2.09 -4.80
C TYR A 53 8.24 -3.19 -3.96
N ARG A 54 8.71 -2.86 -2.74
CA ARG A 54 9.27 -3.83 -1.78
C ARG A 54 8.23 -4.90 -1.46
N ALA A 55 7.02 -4.50 -1.07
CA ALA A 55 5.91 -5.41 -0.82
C ALA A 55 5.64 -6.31 -2.03
N ARG A 56 5.65 -5.74 -3.25
CA ARG A 56 5.47 -6.50 -4.48
C ARG A 56 6.50 -7.61 -4.65
N TYR A 57 7.79 -7.30 -4.55
CA TYR A 57 8.84 -8.31 -4.70
C TYR A 57 8.80 -9.35 -3.60
N THR A 58 8.61 -8.94 -2.34
CA THR A 58 8.50 -9.88 -1.21
C THR A 58 7.34 -10.85 -1.43
N THR A 59 6.17 -10.38 -1.87
CA THR A 59 5.02 -11.27 -2.13
C THR A 59 5.23 -12.21 -3.32
N GLN A 60 6.08 -11.85 -4.28
CA GLN A 60 6.37 -12.69 -5.44
C GLN A 60 7.42 -13.77 -5.12
N MET A 61 8.37 -13.46 -4.25
CA MET A 61 9.56 -14.28 -4.03
C MET A 61 9.48 -15.20 -2.82
N GLU A 62 8.72 -14.81 -1.79
CA GLU A 62 8.78 -15.46 -0.48
C GLU A 62 7.51 -16.21 -0.15
N GLU A 63 7.66 -17.36 0.48
CA GLU A 63 6.56 -18.00 1.20
C GLU A 63 6.01 -17.06 2.26
N GLU A 64 4.68 -17.01 2.34
CA GLU A 64 3.92 -16.06 3.16
C GLU A 64 4.32 -14.58 2.90
N GLY A 65 4.83 -14.27 1.70
CA GLY A 65 5.37 -12.96 1.38
C GLY A 65 4.37 -11.81 1.59
N PHE A 66 3.06 -12.07 1.50
CA PHE A 66 2.04 -11.07 1.83
C PHE A 66 2.00 -10.72 3.33
N VAL A 67 2.12 -11.71 4.22
CA VAL A 67 2.21 -11.47 5.68
C VAL A 67 3.51 -10.74 6.00
N LYS A 68 4.63 -11.13 5.38
CA LYS A 68 5.91 -10.42 5.54
C LYS A 68 5.87 -8.97 5.05
N ALA A 69 5.14 -8.71 3.97
CA ALA A 69 4.91 -7.35 3.48
C ALA A 69 4.09 -6.52 4.48
N ILE A 70 3.05 -7.08 5.10
CA ILE A 70 2.29 -6.42 6.18
C ILE A 70 3.23 -6.08 7.34
N ASN A 71 3.96 -7.08 7.86
CA ASN A 71 4.86 -6.89 9.01
C ASN A 71 5.95 -5.83 8.73
N THR A 72 6.47 -5.82 7.50
CA THR A 72 7.41 -4.79 7.06
C THR A 72 6.76 -3.41 7.11
N LEU A 73 5.56 -3.27 6.54
CA LEU A 73 4.85 -1.99 6.48
C LEU A 73 4.43 -1.49 7.87
N GLU A 74 4.07 -2.39 8.79
CA GLU A 74 3.79 -2.04 10.19
C GLU A 74 5.02 -1.47 10.90
N ASN A 75 6.20 -2.02 10.64
CA ASN A 75 7.43 -1.51 11.24
C ASN A 75 7.80 -0.13 10.69
N GLU A 76 7.58 0.10 9.39
CA GLU A 76 7.78 1.40 8.76
C GLU A 76 6.75 2.44 9.24
N GLU A 77 5.50 2.04 9.46
CA GLU A 77 4.45 2.92 9.98
C GLU A 77 4.75 3.44 11.39
N LYS A 78 5.34 2.60 12.26
CA LYS A 78 5.71 2.98 13.63
C LYS A 78 6.71 4.13 13.66
N THR A 79 7.67 4.14 12.74
CA THR A 79 8.75 5.15 12.67
C THR A 79 8.48 6.27 11.68
N ALA A 80 7.47 6.13 10.82
CA ALA A 80 7.12 7.13 9.82
C ALA A 80 6.66 8.44 10.46
N SER A 81 7.11 9.55 9.89
CA SER A 81 6.63 10.89 10.21
C SER A 81 5.48 11.30 9.27
N PHE A 82 4.80 12.39 9.65
CA PHE A 82 3.89 13.08 8.75
C PHE A 82 4.61 13.54 7.47
N PRO A 83 3.99 13.46 6.28
CA PRO A 83 2.64 12.95 5.97
C PRO A 83 2.63 11.46 5.61
N THR A 84 3.80 10.83 5.51
CA THR A 84 3.96 9.42 5.11
C THR A 84 3.16 8.48 6.00
N LYS A 85 3.17 8.69 7.32
CA LYS A 85 2.48 7.83 8.29
C LYS A 85 1.00 7.59 7.95
N SER A 86 0.26 8.64 7.62
CA SER A 86 -1.17 8.55 7.26
C SER A 86 -1.40 7.70 6.02
N VAL A 87 -0.50 7.78 5.04
CA VAL A 87 -0.58 6.95 3.83
C VAL A 87 -0.27 5.48 4.15
N LEU A 88 0.76 5.21 4.96
CA LEU A 88 1.10 3.84 5.36
C LEU A 88 -0.03 3.19 6.18
N GLN A 89 -0.69 3.96 7.05
CA GLN A 89 -1.86 3.47 7.79
C GLN A 89 -3.00 3.10 6.84
N SER A 90 -3.31 3.92 5.83
CA SER A 90 -4.34 3.54 4.85
C SER A 90 -3.94 2.35 3.98
N MET A 91 -2.65 2.16 3.71
CA MET A 91 -2.14 0.97 3.03
C MET A 91 -2.28 -0.28 3.90
N LEU A 92 -1.91 -0.20 5.19
CA LEU A 92 -2.08 -1.31 6.14
C LEU A 92 -3.55 -1.71 6.24
N ALA A 93 -4.45 -0.74 6.34
CA ALA A 93 -5.88 -0.99 6.36
C ALA A 93 -6.35 -1.82 5.15
N GLU A 94 -5.92 -1.44 3.95
CA GLU A 94 -6.22 -2.17 2.72
C GLU A 94 -5.56 -3.56 2.68
N MET A 95 -4.32 -3.68 3.16
CA MET A 95 -3.63 -4.97 3.20
C MET A 95 -4.27 -5.96 4.16
N TYR A 96 -4.77 -5.52 5.32
CA TYR A 96 -5.55 -6.38 6.23
C TYR A 96 -6.87 -6.83 5.59
N ALA A 97 -7.59 -5.93 4.93
CA ALA A 97 -8.80 -6.29 4.19
C ALA A 97 -8.49 -7.31 3.07
N GLY A 98 -7.42 -7.07 2.30
CA GLY A 98 -6.96 -7.98 1.26
C GLY A 98 -6.48 -9.33 1.80
N TYR A 99 -5.91 -9.37 3.02
CA TYR A 99 -5.58 -10.63 3.68
C TYR A 99 -6.83 -11.48 3.88
N LEU A 100 -7.89 -10.87 4.41
CA LEU A 100 -9.17 -11.53 4.63
C LEU A 100 -9.73 -12.06 3.31
N GLU A 101 -9.83 -11.20 2.28
CA GLU A 101 -10.34 -11.55 0.94
C GLU A 101 -9.60 -12.76 0.33
N ASN A 102 -8.27 -12.78 0.43
CA ASN A 102 -7.44 -13.87 -0.10
C ASN A 102 -7.53 -15.17 0.70
N ASN A 103 -7.98 -15.12 1.95
CA ASN A 103 -8.05 -16.26 2.86
C ASN A 103 -9.48 -16.61 3.32
N VAL A 104 -10.53 -16.02 2.74
CA VAL A 104 -11.95 -16.28 3.12
C VAL A 104 -12.27 -17.77 3.15
N TRP A 105 -11.75 -18.54 2.19
CA TRP A 105 -11.95 -20.00 2.12
C TRP A 105 -11.41 -20.74 3.34
N ARG A 106 -10.30 -20.26 3.93
CA ARG A 106 -9.72 -20.84 5.16
C ARG A 106 -10.60 -20.57 6.37
N PHE A 107 -11.19 -19.37 6.44
CA PHE A 107 -12.06 -18.99 7.55
C PHE A 107 -13.40 -19.73 7.54
N ARG A 108 -13.92 -20.11 6.36
CA ARG A 108 -15.15 -20.91 6.24
C ARG A 108 -15.00 -22.35 6.76
N ASN A 109 -13.78 -22.88 6.79
CA ASN A 109 -13.49 -24.27 7.14
C ASN A 109 -12.83 -24.46 8.51
N ARG A 110 -12.73 -23.41 9.34
CA ARG A 110 -12.14 -23.51 10.69
C ARG A 110 -13.22 -23.77 11.73
N THR A 111 -13.12 -24.90 12.42
CA THR A 111 -13.53 -25.01 13.82
C THR A 111 -12.47 -24.30 14.67
N THR A 112 -12.90 -23.43 15.57
CA THR A 112 -12.12 -22.48 16.40
C THR A 112 -10.72 -22.99 16.77
N THR A 113 -9.66 -22.36 16.24
CA THR A 113 -8.27 -22.76 16.52
C THR A 113 -7.86 -22.37 17.95
N VAL A 114 -7.22 -23.29 18.67
CA VAL A 114 -6.93 -23.20 20.12
C VAL A 114 -5.54 -22.59 20.42
N ASN A 115 -4.74 -22.22 19.42
CA ASN A 115 -3.38 -21.67 19.61
C ASN A 115 -3.25 -20.27 19.00
N PHE A 116 -3.48 -19.27 19.84
CA PHE A 116 -3.46 -17.83 19.53
C PHE A 116 -2.05 -17.24 19.59
N ARG A 117 -1.65 -16.43 18.59
CA ARG A 117 -0.46 -15.56 18.66
C ARG A 117 -0.78 -14.18 18.09
N GLN A 118 -0.39 -13.13 18.81
CA GLN A 118 -0.70 -11.76 18.40
C GLN A 118 0.05 -11.33 17.14
N GLU A 119 1.23 -11.90 16.88
CA GLU A 119 2.09 -11.60 15.73
C GLU A 119 1.74 -12.40 14.47
N ASP A 120 0.82 -13.37 14.57
CA ASP A 120 0.44 -14.23 13.45
C ASP A 120 -1.00 -13.94 13.02
N ILE A 121 -1.13 -13.12 11.97
CA ILE A 121 -2.41 -12.77 11.32
C ILE A 121 -3.17 -14.04 10.89
N GLY A 122 -2.46 -15.14 10.63
CA GLY A 122 -3.03 -16.45 10.34
C GLY A 122 -3.82 -17.07 11.48
N THR A 123 -3.67 -16.59 12.72
CA THR A 123 -4.45 -17.06 13.88
C THR A 123 -5.68 -16.19 14.18
N TRP A 124 -5.81 -15.03 13.54
CA TRP A 124 -6.88 -14.08 13.83
C TRP A 124 -8.19 -14.52 13.19
N ASP A 125 -9.32 -14.19 13.82
CA ASP A 125 -10.63 -14.38 13.22
C ASP A 125 -11.01 -13.23 12.26
N ILE A 126 -12.10 -13.43 11.52
CA ILE A 126 -12.62 -12.47 10.54
C ILE A 126 -12.91 -11.12 11.20
N GLU A 127 -13.50 -11.13 12.39
CA GLU A 127 -13.91 -9.93 13.09
C GLU A 127 -12.69 -9.08 13.48
N ARG A 128 -11.65 -9.72 14.01
CA ARG A 128 -10.39 -9.06 14.37
C ARG A 128 -9.70 -8.44 13.16
N ILE A 129 -9.58 -9.15 12.04
CA ILE A 129 -8.96 -8.60 10.83
C ILE A 129 -9.75 -7.40 10.31
N ASN A 130 -11.08 -7.46 10.32
CA ASN A 130 -11.93 -6.34 9.95
C ASN A 130 -11.79 -5.15 10.91
N ASN A 131 -11.69 -5.40 12.21
CA ASN A 131 -11.51 -4.36 13.22
C ASN A 131 -10.14 -3.69 13.11
N GLU A 132 -9.09 -4.44 12.81
CA GLU A 132 -7.76 -3.88 12.55
C GLU A 132 -7.71 -3.06 11.26
N SER A 133 -8.32 -3.54 10.18
CA SER A 133 -8.47 -2.74 8.95
C SER A 133 -9.21 -1.43 9.22
N ALA A 134 -10.35 -1.49 9.93
CA ALA A 134 -11.10 -0.29 10.32
C ALA A 134 -10.28 0.64 11.25
N ARG A 135 -9.47 0.09 12.16
CA ARG A 135 -8.59 0.86 13.05
C ARG A 135 -7.58 1.66 12.23
N PHE A 136 -6.88 1.02 11.30
CA PHE A 136 -5.89 1.69 10.47
C PHE A 136 -6.50 2.76 9.54
N TYR A 137 -7.71 2.54 9.00
CA TYR A 137 -8.44 3.58 8.26
C TYR A 137 -8.83 4.78 9.14
N ARG A 138 -9.19 4.57 10.41
CA ARG A 138 -9.43 5.70 11.32
C ARG A 138 -8.14 6.44 11.66
N LEU A 139 -7.05 5.70 11.88
CA LEU A 139 -5.74 6.29 12.18
C LEU A 139 -5.23 7.14 11.01
N SER A 140 -5.40 6.69 9.76
CA SER A 140 -4.96 7.44 8.58
C SER A 140 -5.62 8.82 8.46
N LEU A 141 -6.78 9.01 9.09
CA LEU A 141 -7.54 10.26 9.10
C LEU A 141 -7.37 11.10 10.37
N SER A 142 -6.65 10.58 11.38
CA SER A 142 -6.57 11.21 12.71
C SER A 142 -5.74 12.49 12.76
N ASP A 143 -4.76 12.65 11.85
CA ASP A 143 -3.90 13.82 11.80
C ASP A 143 -4.52 14.90 10.91
N GLU A 144 -5.06 15.96 11.50
CA GLU A 144 -5.77 17.01 10.77
C GLU A 144 -4.89 17.75 9.74
N ARG A 145 -3.56 17.73 9.90
CA ARG A 145 -2.64 18.39 8.97
C ARG A 145 -2.73 17.81 7.56
N ILE A 146 -3.24 16.58 7.39
CA ILE A 146 -3.44 15.97 6.06
C ILE A 146 -4.45 16.73 5.19
N LYS A 147 -5.34 17.54 5.80
CA LYS A 147 -6.25 18.46 5.09
C LYS A 147 -5.50 19.57 4.35
N GLN A 148 -4.26 19.86 4.76
CA GLN A 148 -3.42 20.90 4.16
C GLN A 148 -2.39 20.34 3.18
N VAL A 149 -2.27 19.01 3.05
CA VAL A 149 -1.30 18.38 2.14
C VAL A 149 -1.96 18.22 0.78
N PRO A 150 -1.45 18.89 -0.27
CA PRO A 150 -1.96 18.70 -1.61
C PRO A 150 -1.72 17.25 -2.06
N LEU A 151 -2.71 16.60 -2.68
CA LEU A 151 -2.56 15.21 -3.15
C LEU A 151 -1.38 15.07 -4.13
N LYS A 152 -1.07 16.14 -4.88
CA LYS A 152 0.09 16.21 -5.78
C LYS A 152 1.44 15.93 -5.11
N THR A 153 1.55 16.10 -3.78
CA THR A 153 2.74 15.71 -3.01
C THR A 153 3.03 14.20 -3.14
N PHE A 154 2.02 13.39 -3.44
CA PHE A 154 2.13 11.94 -3.61
C PHE A 154 1.95 11.49 -5.08
N ASN A 155 2.15 12.37 -6.06
CA ASN A 155 1.97 12.06 -7.49
C ASN A 155 2.72 10.80 -7.94
N ALA A 156 3.87 10.49 -7.36
CA ALA A 156 4.63 9.27 -7.70
C ALA A 156 3.87 7.96 -7.42
N VAL A 157 2.80 7.99 -6.60
CA VAL A 157 1.99 6.83 -6.20
C VAL A 157 0.47 7.03 -6.35
N THR A 158 0.00 8.21 -6.75
CA THR A 158 -1.45 8.49 -6.88
C THR A 158 -1.87 8.80 -8.32
N LEU A 159 -1.01 8.52 -9.31
CA LEU A 159 -1.12 9.03 -10.68
C LEU A 159 -2.55 8.99 -11.22
N ALA A 160 -3.01 10.18 -11.62
CA ALA A 160 -4.02 10.35 -12.64
C ALA A 160 -3.68 9.45 -13.83
N ASN A 161 -4.71 8.84 -14.40
CA ASN A 161 -4.65 7.82 -15.43
C ASN A 161 -3.63 8.12 -16.53
N GLU A 162 -3.18 7.06 -17.22
CA GLU A 162 -2.18 6.96 -18.29
C GLU A 162 -1.99 8.10 -19.31
N ASN A 163 -2.94 9.04 -19.44
CA ASN A 163 -2.87 10.22 -20.31
C ASN A 163 -2.55 11.54 -19.58
N GLY A 164 -2.32 11.53 -18.26
CA GLY A 164 -2.13 12.76 -17.48
C GLY A 164 -3.42 13.60 -17.35
N GLU A 165 -4.56 13.06 -17.76
CA GLU A 165 -5.85 13.71 -17.61
C GLU A 165 -6.34 13.55 -16.18
N ASN A 166 -6.53 14.69 -15.53
CA ASN A 166 -7.28 14.82 -14.29
C ASN A 166 -8.69 14.26 -14.51
N THR A 167 -8.92 12.99 -14.20
CA THR A 167 -10.29 12.49 -14.06
C THR A 167 -11.02 13.40 -13.07
N GLU A 168 -12.31 13.62 -13.26
CA GLU A 168 -13.10 14.49 -12.37
C GLU A 168 -12.96 14.10 -10.88
N GLY A 169 -12.69 12.82 -10.61
CA GLY A 169 -12.34 12.32 -9.28
C GLY A 169 -11.05 12.90 -8.67
N VAL A 170 -10.02 13.22 -9.46
CA VAL A 170 -8.81 13.91 -8.99
C VAL A 170 -9.08 15.40 -8.75
N LYS A 171 -9.93 16.05 -9.56
CA LYS A 171 -10.36 17.44 -9.33
C LYS A 171 -11.12 17.58 -8.01
N LEU A 172 -11.89 16.58 -7.62
CA LEU A 172 -12.65 16.53 -6.36
C LEU A 172 -11.84 16.06 -5.15
N ARG A 173 -10.60 15.57 -5.35
CA ARG A 173 -9.72 15.05 -4.27
C ARG A 173 -8.41 15.82 -4.24
N SER A 174 -8.52 17.10 -3.94
CA SER A 174 -7.38 18.04 -4.00
C SER A 174 -6.37 17.80 -2.86
N THR A 175 -6.82 17.23 -1.74
CA THR A 175 -5.99 17.02 -0.54
C THR A 175 -5.74 15.55 -0.25
N LEU A 176 -4.70 15.27 0.53
CA LEU A 176 -4.44 13.93 1.06
C LEU A 176 -5.60 13.44 1.92
N PHE A 177 -6.26 14.34 2.67
CA PHE A 177 -7.47 14.02 3.42
C PHE A 177 -8.56 13.44 2.51
N ASP A 178 -8.91 14.13 1.43
CA ASP A 178 -9.99 13.70 0.51
C ASP A 178 -9.71 12.31 -0.07
N PHE A 179 -8.44 12.05 -0.42
CA PHE A 179 -8.01 10.76 -0.93
C PHE A 179 -8.13 9.64 0.11
N LEU A 180 -7.60 9.86 1.32
CA LEU A 180 -7.63 8.86 2.39
C LEU A 180 -9.05 8.63 2.92
N ALA A 181 -9.85 9.70 3.02
CA ALA A 181 -11.23 9.65 3.50
C ALA A 181 -12.10 8.85 2.55
N HIS A 182 -11.93 9.04 1.23
CA HIS A 182 -12.63 8.24 0.25
C HIS A 182 -12.27 6.75 0.35
N ARG A 183 -10.99 6.41 0.52
CA ARG A 183 -10.56 5.01 0.71
C ARG A 183 -11.18 4.39 1.97
N ALA A 184 -11.18 5.12 3.08
CA ALA A 184 -11.82 4.68 4.32
C ALA A 184 -13.33 4.49 4.15
N PHE A 185 -13.98 5.43 3.45
CA PHE A 185 -15.42 5.38 3.18
C PHE A 185 -15.80 4.17 2.32
N ASP A 186 -15.05 3.91 1.25
CA ASP A 186 -15.25 2.74 0.39
C ASP A 186 -15.21 1.43 1.18
N PHE A 187 -14.23 1.29 2.08
CA PHE A 187 -14.12 0.12 2.96
C PHE A 187 -15.30 0.00 3.93
N LEU A 188 -15.70 1.11 4.57
CA LEU A 188 -16.80 1.09 5.54
C LEU A 188 -18.15 0.77 4.88
N LEU A 189 -18.36 1.23 3.64
CA LEU A 189 -19.55 0.87 2.85
C LEU A 189 -19.54 -0.59 2.40
N THR A 190 -18.36 -1.16 2.11
CA THR A 190 -18.24 -2.56 1.67
C THR A 190 -18.22 -3.58 2.81
N LYS A 191 -18.03 -3.15 4.07
CA LYS A 191 -18.00 -4.03 5.27
C LYS A 191 -19.18 -5.02 5.36
N ASN A 192 -20.31 -4.71 4.73
CA ASN A 192 -21.49 -5.58 4.67
C ASN A 192 -21.60 -6.50 3.42
N ARG A 193 -20.59 -6.56 2.53
CA ARG A 193 -20.62 -7.37 1.30
C ARG A 193 -19.41 -8.31 1.19
N ILE A 194 -19.57 -9.54 1.69
CA ILE A 194 -18.56 -10.62 1.76
C ILE A 194 -18.06 -11.13 0.37
N CYS A 195 -18.47 -10.53 -0.75
CA CYS A 195 -18.11 -11.02 -2.08
C CYS A 195 -17.73 -9.88 -3.04
N ARG A 196 -16.43 -9.60 -3.13
CA ARG A 196 -15.78 -9.27 -4.41
C ARG A 196 -14.62 -10.24 -4.57
N SER A 197 -14.46 -10.80 -5.77
CA SER A 197 -13.49 -11.84 -6.08
C SER A 197 -12.09 -11.48 -5.55
N PRO A 198 -11.34 -12.46 -4.99
CA PRO A 198 -10.05 -12.18 -4.37
C PRO A 198 -9.12 -11.50 -5.40
N PRO A 199 -8.46 -10.40 -5.05
CA PRO A 199 -7.39 -9.87 -5.88
C PRO A 199 -6.22 -10.85 -5.85
N THR A 200 -6.17 -11.74 -6.85
CA THR A 200 -5.00 -12.60 -7.10
C THR A 200 -3.81 -11.71 -7.45
N ASN A 201 -2.71 -11.84 -6.69
CA ASN A 201 -1.55 -10.92 -6.69
C ASN A 201 -1.92 -9.46 -6.40
N LEU A 202 -0.96 -8.54 -6.26
CA LEU A 202 -1.20 -7.16 -5.80
C LEU A 202 -1.97 -6.26 -6.79
N ASN A 203 -3.02 -6.78 -7.40
CA ASN A 203 -4.03 -6.04 -8.15
C ASN A 203 -4.65 -4.90 -7.31
N TRP A 204 -4.65 -4.98 -5.97
CA TRP A 204 -5.02 -3.85 -5.11
C TRP A 204 -4.05 -2.66 -5.24
N ILE A 205 -2.72 -2.89 -5.27
CA ILE A 205 -1.74 -1.81 -5.53
C ILE A 205 -2.04 -1.13 -6.87
N ARG A 206 -2.38 -1.92 -7.89
CA ARG A 206 -2.69 -1.41 -9.23
C ARG A 206 -3.99 -0.61 -9.28
N LYS A 207 -5.02 -1.09 -8.58
CA LYS A 207 -6.36 -0.47 -8.57
C LYS A 207 -6.42 0.79 -7.70
N THR A 208 -5.58 0.88 -6.65
CA THR A 208 -5.73 1.88 -5.59
C THR A 208 -4.57 2.89 -5.53
N PHE A 209 -3.39 2.55 -6.05
CA PHE A 209 -2.22 3.44 -6.18
C PHE A 209 -1.81 3.66 -7.64
N PHE A 210 -2.69 3.33 -8.59
CA PHE A 210 -2.54 3.62 -10.03
C PHE A 210 -1.13 3.37 -10.58
N LEU A 211 -0.45 2.32 -10.10
CA LEU A 211 0.89 2.01 -10.58
C LEU A 211 0.80 1.59 -12.05
N LYS A 212 1.64 2.20 -12.90
CA LYS A 212 1.71 1.91 -14.33
C LYS A 212 1.82 0.39 -14.57
N PRO A 213 1.00 -0.20 -15.45
CA PRO A 213 1.15 -1.61 -15.81
C PRO A 213 2.53 -1.83 -16.45
N ARG A 214 3.00 -3.10 -16.37
CA ARG A 214 4.21 -3.54 -17.09
C ARG A 214 4.01 -3.13 -18.55
N ASN A 215 4.88 -2.28 -19.12
CA ASN A 215 4.94 -2.16 -20.58
C ASN A 215 5.37 -3.54 -21.09
N SER A 216 4.41 -4.40 -21.40
CA SER A 216 4.60 -5.54 -22.28
C SER A 216 4.68 -4.98 -23.70
N SER A 217 5.81 -4.37 -24.01
CA SER A 217 6.23 -4.21 -25.39
C SER A 217 6.84 -5.55 -25.80
N ILE A 218 6.01 -6.36 -26.46
CA ILE A 218 6.49 -7.26 -27.52
C ILE A 218 6.92 -6.37 -28.68
#